data_AF-A0A950EKJ9-F1
#
_entry.id   AF-A0A950EKJ9-F1
#
_cell.length_a   1.000
_cell.length_b   1.000
_cell.length_c   1.000
_cell.angle_alpha   90.00
_cell.angle_beta   90.00
_cell.angle_gamma   90.00
#
_symmetry.space_group_name_H-M   'P 1'
#
loop_
_entity.id
_entity.type
_entity.pdbx_description
1 polymer ?
#
loop_
_entity_poly.entity_id
_entity_poly.type
_entity_poly.pdbx_seq_one_letter_code
_entity_poly.pdbx_strand_id
1 'polypeptide(L)'
;SARAWSAGPDLGPRLWAVVGLLAGGAMSCKYPALISAVIPFGLLALVAAIRDRSAKVLRAFAAGAAVVMTPWLAKNALDTGNPVYPLAYNVFGGRYWDAELDAKWSKAHGPRPVSMPALVASALDVAGRSDWQSPLYVALTPLALFRPGSRRAAGALWAFAAYIFLTWWLLTHRLDRFWLPILPPLAVLAGLGADWTRGRGWSILLGAILILSIAANLVFVSTELVAGPNVWTADLGDLRDRVPAMLNRPLARLDAELPPDAKILLVGQAAVFHLRHPIVYNTVFNHETLETLARDRSPGQLRRALRQRGVTHVYVDWSEIDRYRSPGNYGFTAFVTPGRLAEWVGSGALEPPIRIGPRQELYRVGPDPLGGPGAEDRAGEGFGREGEAWTR
;
A
#
# COMPACT_ATOMS: atom_id res chain seq x y z
N SER A 1 7.97 -39.07 -20.04
CA SER A 1 7.06 -38.08 -19.41
C SER A 1 6.96 -36.74 -20.16
N ALA A 2 7.49 -36.57 -21.38
CA ALA A 2 7.42 -35.31 -22.14
C ALA A 2 6.05 -34.97 -22.76
N ARG A 3 5.06 -35.89 -22.72
CA ARG A 3 3.72 -35.69 -23.31
C ARG A 3 2.75 -34.84 -22.47
N ALA A 4 3.05 -34.60 -21.18
CA ALA A 4 2.12 -33.91 -20.29
C ALA A 4 2.01 -32.39 -20.52
N TRP A 5 3.01 -31.76 -21.17
CA TRP A 5 3.03 -30.32 -21.41
C TRP A 5 2.66 -29.92 -22.84
N SER A 6 2.64 -30.88 -23.78
CA SER A 6 2.37 -30.63 -25.20
C SER A 6 0.92 -30.90 -25.61
N ALA A 7 0.19 -31.72 -24.84
CA ALA A 7 -1.26 -31.78 -24.92
C ALA A 7 -1.81 -30.70 -23.99
N GLY A 8 -2.19 -29.54 -24.54
CA GLY A 8 -2.92 -28.55 -23.76
C GLY A 8 -4.18 -29.25 -23.23
N PRO A 9 -4.38 -29.38 -21.91
CA PRO A 9 -5.66 -29.86 -21.43
C PRO A 9 -6.71 -28.90 -21.97
N ASP A 10 -7.77 -29.41 -22.61
CA ASP A 10 -8.94 -28.60 -22.93
C ASP A 10 -9.54 -28.17 -21.59
N LEU A 11 -9.07 -27.03 -21.10
CA LEU A 11 -9.54 -26.45 -19.85
C LEU A 11 -10.98 -26.07 -20.08
N GLY A 12 -11.89 -26.90 -19.56
CA GLY A 12 -13.31 -26.66 -19.67
C GLY A 12 -13.68 -25.28 -19.07
N PRO A 13 -14.84 -24.72 -19.45
CA PRO A 13 -15.28 -23.40 -18.96
C PRO A 13 -15.25 -23.25 -17.43
N ARG A 14 -15.46 -24.34 -16.69
CA ARG A 14 -15.41 -24.34 -15.22
C ARG A 14 -14.04 -23.92 -14.67
N LEU A 15 -12.94 -24.41 -15.24
CA LEU A 15 -11.61 -24.02 -14.76
C LEU A 15 -11.31 -22.56 -15.12
N TRP A 16 -11.75 -22.11 -16.29
CA TRP A 16 -11.63 -20.69 -16.66
C TRP A 16 -12.40 -19.76 -15.72
N ALA A 17 -13.55 -20.19 -15.19
CA ALA A 17 -14.23 -19.46 -14.13
C ALA A 17 -13.37 -19.38 -12.85
N VAL A 18 -12.67 -20.44 -12.47
CA VAL A 18 -11.73 -20.42 -11.33
C VAL A 18 -10.56 -19.48 -11.60
N VAL A 19 -9.97 -19.51 -12.80
CA VAL A 19 -8.91 -18.57 -13.20
C VAL A 19 -9.42 -17.12 -13.13
N GLY A 20 -10.66 -16.88 -13.58
CA GLY A 20 -11.35 -15.61 -13.45
C GLY A 20 -11.52 -15.16 -11.99
N LEU A 21 -12.01 -16.05 -11.13
CA LEU A 21 -12.15 -15.80 -9.68
C LEU A 21 -10.80 -15.44 -9.04
N LEU A 22 -9.71 -16.15 -9.37
CA LEU A 22 -8.38 -15.86 -8.85
C LEU A 22 -7.83 -14.52 -9.38
N ALA A 23 -8.04 -14.21 -10.66
CA ALA A 23 -7.61 -12.94 -11.23
C ALA A 23 -8.40 -11.75 -10.65
N GLY A 24 -9.72 -11.90 -10.49
CA GLY A 24 -10.58 -10.94 -9.79
C GLY A 24 -10.19 -10.79 -8.33
N GLY A 25 -9.87 -11.90 -7.65
CA GLY A 25 -9.33 -11.90 -6.29
C GLY A 25 -8.04 -11.11 -6.18
N ALA A 26 -7.09 -11.32 -7.10
CA ALA A 26 -5.85 -10.56 -7.13
C ALA A 26 -6.11 -9.05 -7.33
N MET A 27 -7.01 -8.68 -8.26
CA MET A 27 -7.41 -7.28 -8.47
C MET A 27 -8.11 -6.67 -7.25
N SER A 28 -8.90 -7.47 -6.52
CA SER A 28 -9.57 -7.03 -5.29
C SER A 28 -8.58 -6.76 -4.16
N CYS A 29 -7.46 -7.48 -4.11
CA CYS A 29 -6.37 -7.20 -3.19
C CYS A 29 -5.71 -5.87 -3.55
N LYS A 30 -5.39 -5.65 -4.84
CA LYS A 30 -4.90 -4.37 -5.36
C LYS A 30 -5.18 -4.21 -6.87
N TYR A 31 -5.59 -3.01 -7.28
CA TYR A 31 -5.87 -2.67 -8.69
C TYR A 31 -4.76 -2.96 -9.71
N PRO A 32 -3.45 -2.87 -9.42
CA PRO A 32 -2.40 -3.25 -10.38
C PRO A 32 -2.51 -4.70 -10.87
N ALA A 33 -3.20 -5.59 -10.15
CA ALA A 33 -3.45 -6.95 -10.62
C ALA A 33 -4.47 -7.04 -11.78
N LEU A 34 -5.13 -5.94 -12.13
CA LEU A 34 -5.76 -5.80 -13.45
C LEU A 34 -4.73 -6.05 -14.57
N ILE A 35 -3.55 -5.44 -14.44
CA ILE A 35 -2.45 -5.56 -15.40
C ILE A 35 -1.75 -6.91 -15.24
N SER A 36 -1.38 -7.31 -14.02
CA SER A 36 -0.57 -8.52 -13.84
C SER A 36 -1.35 -9.83 -13.97
N ALA A 37 -2.67 -9.85 -13.80
CA ALA A 37 -3.48 -11.07 -13.84
C ALA A 37 -4.69 -10.98 -14.78
N VAL A 38 -5.59 -10.02 -14.60
CA VAL A 38 -6.88 -10.01 -15.32
C VAL A 38 -6.68 -9.86 -16.83
N ILE A 39 -5.88 -8.90 -17.29
CA ILE A 39 -5.58 -8.68 -18.71
C ILE A 39 -4.88 -9.90 -19.34
N PRO A 40 -3.73 -10.38 -18.85
CA PRO A 40 -3.01 -11.47 -19.50
C PRO A 40 -3.82 -12.77 -19.54
N PHE A 41 -4.49 -13.17 -18.44
CA PHE A 41 -5.33 -14.37 -18.45
C PHE A 41 -6.63 -14.17 -19.24
N GLY A 42 -7.18 -12.96 -19.27
CA GLY A 42 -8.32 -12.62 -20.13
C GLY A 42 -7.99 -12.69 -21.61
N LEU A 43 -6.79 -12.25 -22.02
CA LEU A 43 -6.30 -12.41 -23.40
C LEU A 43 -6.11 -13.89 -23.75
N LEU A 44 -5.60 -14.71 -22.84
CA LEU A 44 -5.51 -16.16 -23.05
C LEU A 44 -6.91 -16.80 -23.19
N ALA A 45 -7.87 -16.38 -22.37
CA ALA A 45 -9.27 -16.82 -22.48
C ALA A 45 -9.89 -16.39 -23.81
N LEU A 46 -9.57 -15.19 -24.30
CA LEU A 46 -10.01 -14.67 -25.60
C LEU A 46 -9.43 -15.50 -26.75
N VAL A 47 -8.13 -15.79 -26.73
CA VAL A 47 -7.47 -16.62 -27.74
C VAL A 47 -8.08 -18.02 -27.77
N ALA A 48 -8.35 -18.63 -26.60
CA ALA A 48 -9.04 -19.90 -26.51
C ALA A 48 -10.46 -19.82 -27.10
N ALA A 49 -11.22 -18.77 -26.77
CA ALA A 49 -12.56 -18.57 -27.31
C ALA A 49 -12.59 -18.40 -28.84
N ILE A 50 -11.59 -17.73 -29.43
CA ILE A 50 -11.44 -17.59 -30.88
C ILE A 50 -11.10 -18.93 -31.52
N ARG A 51 -10.14 -19.66 -30.96
CA ARG A 51 -9.70 -20.96 -31.46
C ARG A 51 -10.83 -22.00 -31.44
N ASP A 52 -11.57 -22.03 -30.35
CA ASP A 52 -12.67 -22.98 -30.12
C ASP A 52 -13.99 -22.49 -30.73
N ARG A 53 -13.99 -21.31 -31.38
CA ARG A 53 -15.15 -20.60 -31.96
C ARG A 53 -16.34 -20.52 -30.99
N SER A 54 -16.04 -20.29 -29.71
CA SER A 54 -16.99 -20.36 -28.61
C SER A 54 -16.65 -19.38 -27.49
N ALA A 55 -17.58 -18.47 -27.19
CA ALA A 55 -17.41 -17.51 -26.10
C ALA A 55 -17.57 -18.13 -24.69
N LYS A 56 -17.77 -19.44 -24.56
CA LYS A 56 -18.00 -20.08 -23.24
C LYS A 56 -16.82 -19.88 -22.29
N VAL A 57 -15.59 -20.04 -22.78
CA VAL A 57 -14.37 -19.86 -22.00
C VAL A 57 -14.23 -18.41 -21.52
N LEU A 58 -14.34 -17.45 -22.44
CA LEU A 58 -14.23 -16.03 -22.13
C LEU A 58 -15.33 -15.57 -21.15
N ARG A 59 -16.58 -16.00 -21.36
CA ARG A 59 -17.69 -15.69 -20.45
C ARG A 59 -17.49 -16.30 -19.08
N ALA A 60 -16.97 -17.52 -18.99
CA ALA A 60 -16.69 -18.15 -17.71
C ALA A 60 -15.59 -17.41 -16.94
N PHE A 61 -14.50 -17.04 -17.61
CA PHE A 61 -13.45 -16.20 -17.01
C PHE A 61 -14.00 -14.85 -16.55
N ALA A 62 -14.73 -14.14 -17.42
CA ALA A 62 -15.31 -12.84 -17.10
C ALA A 62 -16.30 -12.93 -15.92
N ALA A 63 -17.15 -13.96 -15.89
CA ALA A 63 -18.07 -14.21 -14.79
C ALA A 63 -17.31 -14.45 -13.48
N GLY A 64 -16.25 -15.27 -13.50
CA GLY A 64 -15.42 -15.51 -12.33
C GLY A 64 -14.78 -14.23 -11.78
N ALA A 65 -14.20 -13.41 -12.66
CA ALA A 65 -13.61 -12.13 -12.24
C ALA A 65 -14.65 -11.15 -11.71
N ALA A 66 -15.82 -11.08 -12.37
CA ALA A 66 -16.91 -10.18 -11.99
C ALA A 66 -17.52 -10.55 -10.63
N VAL A 67 -17.65 -11.84 -10.30
CA VAL A 67 -18.19 -12.27 -9.00
C VAL A 67 -17.40 -11.68 -7.84
N VAL A 68 -16.08 -11.60 -7.96
CA VAL A 68 -15.22 -11.04 -6.91
C VAL A 68 -15.16 -9.52 -6.97
N MET A 69 -15.02 -8.93 -8.16
CA MET A 69 -14.79 -7.49 -8.29
C MET A 69 -16.06 -6.64 -8.13
N THR A 70 -17.22 -7.14 -8.55
CA THR A 70 -18.45 -6.33 -8.56
C THR A 70 -18.84 -5.78 -7.18
N PRO A 71 -18.79 -6.55 -6.07
CA PRO A 71 -19.08 -6.01 -4.75
C PRO A 71 -18.19 -4.82 -4.35
N TRP A 72 -16.90 -4.88 -4.68
CA TRP A 72 -15.95 -3.79 -4.38
C TRP A 72 -16.21 -2.56 -5.25
N LEU A 73 -16.41 -2.75 -6.55
CA LEU A 73 -16.72 -1.64 -7.46
C LEU A 73 -18.06 -0.98 -7.11
N ALA A 74 -19.07 -1.78 -6.74
CA ALA A 74 -20.36 -1.27 -6.29
C ALA A 74 -20.25 -0.51 -4.97
N LYS A 75 -19.51 -1.05 -3.98
CA LYS A 75 -19.23 -0.33 -2.72
C LYS A 75 -18.61 1.02 -3.02
N ASN A 76 -17.57 1.06 -3.84
CA ASN A 76 -16.85 2.29 -4.15
C ASN A 76 -17.77 3.29 -4.89
N ALA A 77 -18.55 2.83 -5.86
CA ALA A 77 -19.50 3.68 -6.58
C ALA A 77 -20.56 4.29 -5.64
N LEU A 78 -21.09 3.53 -4.69
CA LEU A 78 -22.08 4.02 -3.72
C LEU A 78 -21.46 4.99 -2.70
N ASP A 79 -20.28 4.65 -2.19
CA ASP A 79 -19.61 5.36 -1.11
C ASP A 79 -18.98 6.67 -1.61
N THR A 80 -18.25 6.61 -2.73
CA THR A 80 -17.44 7.74 -3.23
C THR A 80 -17.93 8.31 -4.54
N GLY A 81 -18.89 7.67 -5.23
CA GLY A 81 -19.30 8.06 -6.59
C GLY A 81 -18.39 7.53 -7.70
N ASN A 82 -17.28 6.86 -7.35
CA ASN A 82 -16.31 6.34 -8.32
C ASN A 82 -16.08 4.84 -8.09
N PRO A 83 -16.37 3.96 -9.07
CA PRO A 83 -16.24 2.50 -8.91
C PRO A 83 -14.79 2.05 -8.68
N VAL A 84 -13.80 2.81 -9.16
CA VAL A 84 -12.36 2.50 -9.05
C VAL A 84 -11.61 3.53 -8.20
N TYR A 85 -12.31 4.16 -7.26
CA TYR A 85 -11.79 5.27 -6.45
C TYR A 85 -10.39 5.01 -5.85
N PRO A 86 -9.47 6.00 -5.87
CA PRO A 86 -9.58 7.32 -6.52
C PRO A 86 -9.10 7.32 -7.99
N LEU A 87 -8.91 6.16 -8.62
CA LEU A 87 -8.42 6.06 -9.99
C LEU A 87 -9.43 6.60 -11.00
N ALA A 88 -8.94 6.95 -12.20
CA ALA A 88 -9.78 7.46 -13.29
C ALA A 88 -10.68 8.66 -12.87
N TYR A 89 -10.15 9.54 -12.02
CA TYR A 89 -10.84 10.72 -11.51
C TYR A 89 -11.47 11.58 -12.63
N ASN A 90 -10.77 11.78 -13.75
CA ASN A 90 -11.29 12.56 -14.88
C ASN A 90 -12.53 11.94 -15.56
N VAL A 91 -12.87 10.67 -15.27
CA VAL A 91 -14.02 9.96 -15.84
C VAL A 91 -15.16 9.87 -14.84
N PHE A 92 -14.87 9.47 -13.60
CA PHE A 92 -15.89 9.17 -12.59
C PHE A 92 -15.98 10.22 -11.47
N GLY A 93 -15.01 11.13 -11.35
CA GLY A 93 -14.89 12.05 -10.23
C GLY A 93 -14.63 11.33 -8.90
N GLY A 94 -15.18 11.88 -7.83
CA GLY A 94 -15.18 11.30 -6.49
C GLY A 94 -15.63 12.32 -5.44
N ARG A 95 -16.50 11.92 -4.51
CA ARG A 95 -17.09 12.82 -3.50
C ARG A 95 -16.03 13.46 -2.59
N TYR A 96 -14.96 12.72 -2.28
CA TYR A 96 -13.91 13.13 -1.35
C TYR A 96 -12.56 13.38 -2.04
N TRP A 97 -12.57 13.59 -3.36
CA TRP A 97 -11.37 13.73 -4.18
C TRP A 97 -11.53 14.91 -5.13
N ASP A 98 -10.45 15.67 -5.33
CA ASP A 98 -10.45 16.82 -6.23
C ASP A 98 -9.23 16.82 -7.15
N ALA A 99 -9.15 17.85 -8.00
CA ALA A 99 -8.08 18.00 -8.98
C ALA A 99 -6.70 18.21 -8.34
N GLU A 100 -6.61 18.82 -7.15
CA GLU A 100 -5.33 19.02 -6.46
C GLU A 100 -4.80 17.69 -5.92
N LEU A 101 -5.66 16.90 -5.28
CA LEU A 101 -5.33 15.56 -4.80
C LEU A 101 -5.00 14.61 -5.95
N ASP A 102 -5.72 14.69 -7.08
CA ASP A 102 -5.42 13.89 -8.27
C ASP A 102 -4.07 14.24 -8.90
N ALA A 103 -3.75 15.53 -9.00
CA ALA A 103 -2.45 15.98 -9.49
C ALA A 103 -1.32 15.54 -8.56
N LYS A 104 -1.51 15.63 -7.24
CA LYS A 104 -0.58 15.14 -6.23
C LYS A 104 -0.37 13.63 -6.35
N TRP A 105 -1.44 12.86 -6.49
CA TRP A 105 -1.38 11.41 -6.67
C TRP A 105 -0.66 11.02 -7.96
N SER A 106 -1.02 11.65 -9.08
CA SER A 106 -0.42 11.40 -10.40
C SER A 106 1.07 11.70 -10.43
N LYS A 107 1.50 12.80 -9.80
CA LYS A 107 2.93 13.14 -9.69
C LYS A 107 3.71 12.10 -8.88
N ALA A 108 3.12 11.57 -7.80
CA ALA A 108 3.79 10.63 -6.93
C ALA A 108 3.79 9.18 -7.46
N HIS A 109 2.70 8.76 -8.12
CA HIS A 109 2.48 7.37 -8.54
C HIS A 109 2.71 7.14 -10.04
N GLY A 110 2.84 8.20 -10.83
CA GLY A 110 3.02 8.16 -12.26
C GLY A 110 4.38 7.58 -12.72
N PRO A 111 4.52 7.36 -14.03
CA PRO A 111 5.73 6.78 -14.61
C PRO A 111 6.95 7.69 -14.41
N ARG A 112 8.10 7.07 -14.17
CA ARG A 112 9.39 7.78 -14.06
C ARG A 112 10.05 7.91 -15.43
N PRO A 113 11.00 8.86 -15.60
CA PRO A 113 11.75 9.00 -16.83
C PRO A 113 12.38 7.67 -17.29
N VAL A 114 12.32 7.41 -18.59
CA VAL A 114 12.90 6.22 -19.22
C VAL A 114 14.36 6.52 -19.56
N SER A 115 15.27 5.76 -18.98
CA SER A 115 16.70 5.82 -19.32
C SER A 115 17.32 4.43 -19.26
N MET A 116 18.32 4.18 -20.11
CA MET A 116 19.03 2.90 -20.13
C MET A 116 19.75 2.59 -18.81
N PRO A 117 20.45 3.54 -18.16
CA PRO A 117 21.06 3.28 -16.86
C PRO A 117 20.05 2.85 -15.80
N ALA A 118 18.87 3.49 -15.76
CA ALA A 118 17.82 3.13 -14.82
C ALA A 118 17.27 1.72 -15.11
N LEU A 119 17.06 1.37 -16.39
CA LEU A 119 16.59 0.04 -16.78
C LEU A 119 17.57 -1.04 -16.34
N VAL A 120 18.87 -0.83 -16.57
CA VAL A 120 19.92 -1.77 -16.15
C VAL A 120 19.97 -1.89 -14.62
N ALA A 121 19.92 -0.76 -13.91
CA ALA A 121 19.90 -0.76 -12.45
C ALA A 121 18.75 -1.62 -11.91
N SER A 122 17.53 -1.41 -12.40
CA SER A 122 16.38 -2.16 -11.90
C SER A 122 16.31 -3.60 -12.40
N ALA A 123 16.88 -3.91 -13.56
CA ALA A 123 17.08 -5.30 -13.96
C ALA A 123 18.05 -6.02 -13.01
N LEU A 124 19.13 -5.35 -12.58
CA LEU A 124 20.07 -5.89 -11.59
C LEU A 124 19.43 -6.02 -10.20
N ASP A 125 18.58 -5.07 -9.82
CA ASP A 125 17.86 -5.11 -8.54
C ASP A 125 16.92 -6.31 -8.49
N VAL A 126 16.10 -6.50 -9.52
CA VAL A 126 15.23 -7.67 -9.66
C VAL A 126 16.05 -8.96 -9.77
N ALA A 127 17.18 -8.96 -10.48
CA ALA A 127 18.00 -10.14 -10.66
C ALA A 127 18.58 -10.69 -9.34
N GLY A 128 19.00 -9.81 -8.42
CA GLY A 128 19.55 -10.33 -7.15
C GLY A 128 20.02 -9.33 -6.11
N ARG A 129 19.82 -8.02 -6.27
CA ARG A 129 20.08 -7.07 -5.16
C ARG A 129 18.87 -6.86 -4.26
N SER A 130 17.69 -7.19 -4.73
CA SER A 130 16.48 -7.01 -3.95
C SER A 130 16.31 -8.11 -2.90
N ASP A 131 15.96 -7.70 -1.68
CA ASP A 131 15.64 -8.58 -0.55
C ASP A 131 14.45 -9.51 -0.84
N TRP A 132 13.64 -9.19 -1.86
CA TRP A 132 12.44 -9.95 -2.22
C TRP A 132 12.73 -11.21 -3.05
N GLN A 133 13.95 -11.41 -3.54
CA GLN A 133 14.26 -12.50 -4.46
C GLN A 133 15.55 -13.24 -4.11
N SER A 134 15.52 -14.55 -4.33
CA SER A 134 16.70 -15.40 -4.22
C SER A 134 17.55 -15.35 -5.49
N PRO A 135 18.89 -15.29 -5.38
CA PRO A 135 19.80 -15.47 -6.53
C PRO A 135 19.59 -16.78 -7.29
N LEU A 136 18.97 -17.79 -6.67
CA LEU A 136 18.61 -19.06 -7.31
C LEU A 136 17.68 -18.88 -8.51
N TYR A 137 16.81 -17.86 -8.51
CA TYR A 137 15.96 -17.58 -9.65
C TYR A 137 16.79 -17.24 -10.89
N VAL A 138 17.79 -16.36 -10.78
CA VAL A 138 18.64 -16.00 -11.92
C VAL A 138 19.53 -17.16 -12.35
N ALA A 139 20.01 -17.97 -11.41
CA ALA A 139 20.81 -19.14 -11.74
C ALA A 139 20.02 -20.23 -12.49
N LEU A 140 18.77 -20.48 -12.09
CA LEU A 140 17.99 -21.62 -12.59
C LEU A 140 17.06 -21.27 -13.75
N THR A 141 16.46 -20.07 -13.77
CA THR A 141 15.45 -19.71 -14.81
C THR A 141 15.97 -19.78 -16.26
N PRO A 142 17.23 -19.43 -16.60
CA PRO A 142 17.74 -19.60 -17.96
C PRO A 142 17.86 -21.07 -18.36
N LEU A 143 18.11 -21.97 -17.38
CA LEU A 143 18.26 -23.40 -17.61
C LEU A 143 16.98 -24.05 -18.13
N ALA A 144 15.82 -23.44 -17.86
CA ALA A 144 14.52 -23.90 -18.37
C ALA A 144 14.45 -23.96 -19.90
N LEU A 145 15.20 -23.10 -20.60
CA LEU A 145 15.26 -23.08 -22.07
C LEU A 145 16.03 -24.27 -22.64
N PHE A 146 16.92 -24.88 -21.85
CA PHE A 146 17.69 -26.05 -22.25
C PHE A 146 16.98 -27.37 -21.96
N ARG A 147 15.94 -27.39 -21.12
CA ARG A 147 15.16 -28.59 -20.80
C ARG A 147 14.33 -29.08 -22.01
N PRO A 148 14.62 -30.29 -22.55
CA PRO A 148 13.89 -30.83 -23.69
C PRO A 148 12.38 -30.94 -23.44
N GLY A 149 11.58 -30.55 -24.43
CA GLY A 149 10.12 -30.63 -24.36
C GLY A 149 9.41 -29.50 -23.60
N SER A 150 10.14 -28.59 -22.95
CA SER A 150 9.53 -27.48 -22.18
C SER A 150 9.76 -26.08 -22.76
N ARG A 151 10.51 -25.96 -23.87
CA ARG A 151 10.91 -24.67 -24.49
C ARG A 151 9.75 -23.72 -24.77
N ARG A 152 8.62 -24.22 -25.27
CA ARG A 152 7.44 -23.38 -25.55
C ARG A 152 6.82 -22.82 -24.27
N ALA A 153 6.65 -23.66 -23.25
CA ALA A 153 6.12 -23.24 -21.95
C ALA A 153 7.09 -22.28 -21.25
N ALA A 154 8.39 -22.57 -21.27
CA ALA A 154 9.42 -21.68 -20.75
C ALA A 154 9.43 -20.32 -21.46
N GLY A 155 9.33 -20.31 -22.80
CA GLY A 155 9.23 -19.07 -23.58
C GLY A 155 7.98 -18.25 -23.22
N ALA A 156 6.82 -18.89 -23.05
CA ALA A 156 5.60 -18.21 -22.63
C ALA A 156 5.71 -17.61 -21.22
N LEU A 157 6.31 -18.35 -20.28
CA LEU A 157 6.56 -17.86 -18.91
C LEU A 157 7.56 -16.71 -18.89
N TRP A 158 8.62 -16.77 -19.70
CA TRP A 158 9.58 -15.67 -19.86
C TRP A 158 8.92 -14.43 -20.47
N ALA A 159 8.06 -14.61 -21.49
CA ALA A 159 7.30 -13.52 -22.07
C ALA A 159 6.35 -12.88 -21.03
N PHE A 160 5.71 -13.69 -20.20
CA PHE A 160 4.86 -13.19 -19.12
C PHE A 160 5.66 -12.46 -18.02
N ALA A 161 6.81 -13.00 -17.63
CA ALA A 161 7.73 -12.33 -16.69
C ALA A 161 8.22 -10.99 -17.25
N ALA A 162 8.61 -10.96 -18.53
CA ALA A 162 9.00 -9.73 -19.23
C ALA A 162 7.84 -8.73 -19.30
N TYR A 163 6.61 -9.18 -19.57
CA TYR A 163 5.43 -8.34 -19.54
C TYR A 163 5.21 -7.69 -18.17
N ILE A 164 5.30 -8.45 -17.07
CA ILE A 164 5.17 -7.90 -15.71
C ILE A 164 6.27 -6.87 -15.43
N PHE A 165 7.52 -7.22 -15.75
CA PHE A 165 8.66 -6.31 -15.55
C PHE A 165 8.49 -5.01 -16.35
N LEU A 166 8.16 -5.11 -17.64
CA LEU A 166 8.00 -3.95 -18.51
C LEU A 166 6.82 -3.07 -18.10
N THR A 167 5.68 -3.67 -17.73
CA THR A 167 4.52 -2.88 -17.27
C THR A 167 4.80 -2.20 -15.94
N TRP A 168 5.44 -2.87 -14.98
CA TRP A 168 5.92 -2.23 -13.76
C TRP A 168 6.90 -1.09 -14.06
N TRP A 169 7.87 -1.31 -14.95
CA TRP A 169 8.93 -0.36 -15.24
C TRP A 169 8.44 0.90 -15.98
N LEU A 170 7.53 0.71 -16.94
CA LEU A 170 7.04 1.75 -17.84
C LEU A 170 5.82 2.49 -17.29
N LEU A 171 4.96 1.83 -16.52
CA LEU A 171 3.64 2.37 -16.14
C LEU A 171 3.57 2.82 -14.68
N THR A 172 4.61 2.56 -13.87
CA THR A 172 4.57 2.85 -12.43
C THR A 172 5.76 3.69 -11.97
N HIS A 173 5.69 4.14 -10.72
CA HIS A 173 6.76 4.84 -10.02
C HIS A 173 7.89 3.91 -9.51
N ARG A 174 7.91 2.64 -9.94
CA ARG A 174 9.02 1.68 -9.76
C ARG A 174 9.37 1.34 -8.31
N LEU A 175 8.37 1.23 -7.42
CA LEU A 175 8.61 0.64 -6.09
C LEU A 175 8.83 -0.87 -6.19
N ASP A 176 9.83 -1.37 -5.48
CA ASP A 176 10.32 -2.74 -5.54
C ASP A 176 9.22 -3.77 -5.23
N ARG A 177 8.39 -3.53 -4.24
CA ARG A 177 7.32 -4.48 -3.88
C ARG A 177 6.25 -4.68 -4.97
N PHE A 178 6.18 -3.83 -5.99
CA PHE A 178 5.17 -3.97 -7.04
C PHE A 178 5.57 -4.90 -8.18
N TRP A 179 6.85 -5.29 -8.30
CA TRP A 179 7.25 -6.28 -9.29
C TRP A 179 7.14 -7.73 -8.76
N LEU A 180 6.87 -7.93 -7.46
CA LEU A 180 6.67 -9.25 -6.82
C LEU A 180 5.79 -10.25 -7.62
N PRO A 181 4.74 -9.84 -8.36
CA PRO A 181 3.98 -10.77 -9.21
C PRO A 181 4.81 -11.50 -10.28
N ILE A 182 6.06 -11.10 -10.55
CA ILE A 182 6.99 -11.83 -11.43
C ILE A 182 7.51 -13.13 -10.79
N LEU A 183 7.49 -13.24 -9.46
CA LEU A 183 8.11 -14.37 -8.75
C LEU A 183 7.45 -15.72 -9.06
N PRO A 184 6.10 -15.85 -9.11
CA PRO A 184 5.46 -17.12 -9.45
C PRO A 184 5.87 -17.69 -10.83
N PRO A 185 5.83 -16.95 -11.96
CA PRO A 185 6.31 -17.50 -13.22
C PRO A 185 7.82 -17.79 -13.20
N LEU A 186 8.63 -16.98 -12.52
CA LEU A 186 10.05 -17.28 -12.32
C LEU A 186 10.25 -18.54 -11.47
N ALA A 187 9.36 -18.87 -10.54
CA ALA A 187 9.48 -20.06 -9.69
C ALA A 187 9.23 -21.34 -10.51
N VAL A 188 8.22 -21.30 -11.38
CA VAL A 188 7.96 -22.38 -12.34
C VAL A 188 9.15 -22.53 -13.29
N LEU A 189 9.68 -21.43 -13.82
CA LEU A 189 10.89 -21.45 -14.66
C LEU A 189 12.10 -22.00 -13.92
N ALA A 190 12.33 -21.60 -12.67
CA ALA A 190 13.42 -22.12 -11.85
C ALA A 190 13.27 -23.63 -11.61
N GLY A 191 12.06 -24.13 -11.39
CA GLY A 191 11.77 -25.57 -11.27
C GLY A 191 12.01 -26.33 -12.58
N LEU A 192 11.60 -25.78 -13.73
CA LEU A 192 11.91 -26.33 -15.05
C LEU A 192 13.42 -26.33 -15.31
N GLY A 193 14.10 -25.27 -14.90
CA GLY A 193 15.54 -25.13 -15.00
C GLY A 193 16.30 -26.05 -14.06
N ALA A 194 15.76 -26.34 -12.88
CA ALA A 194 16.32 -27.32 -11.95
C ALA A 194 16.28 -28.74 -12.52
N ASP A 195 15.26 -29.09 -13.31
CA ASP A 195 15.12 -30.39 -13.98
C ASP A 195 15.68 -30.40 -15.43
N TRP A 196 16.62 -29.49 -15.75
CA TRP A 196 17.20 -29.41 -17.10
C TRP A 196 18.05 -30.63 -17.48
N THR A 197 18.67 -31.28 -16.49
CA THR A 197 19.50 -32.48 -16.65
C THR A 197 19.25 -33.48 -15.52
N ARG A 198 19.47 -34.77 -15.80
CA ARG A 198 19.28 -35.88 -14.84
C ARG A 198 20.59 -36.47 -14.31
N GLY A 199 21.69 -35.73 -14.41
CA GLY A 199 22.99 -36.17 -13.91
C GLY A 199 23.02 -36.25 -12.39
N ARG A 200 23.53 -37.35 -11.84
CA ARG A 200 23.64 -37.55 -10.38
C ARG A 200 24.43 -36.43 -9.68
N GLY A 201 25.51 -35.94 -10.30
CA GLY A 201 26.30 -34.82 -9.77
C GLY A 201 25.50 -33.52 -9.67
N TRP A 202 24.68 -33.21 -10.68
CA TRP A 202 23.78 -32.05 -10.67
C TRP A 202 22.73 -32.17 -9.56
N SER A 203 22.09 -33.34 -9.41
CA SER A 203 21.10 -33.56 -8.36
C SER A 203 21.68 -33.39 -6.96
N ILE A 204 22.92 -33.85 -6.71
CA ILE A 204 23.61 -33.66 -5.43
C ILE A 204 23.91 -32.17 -5.20
N LEU A 205 24.48 -31.48 -6.18
CA LEU A 205 24.82 -30.06 -6.09
C LEU A 205 23.56 -29.21 -5.84
N LEU A 206 22.52 -29.39 -6.65
CA LEU A 206 21.25 -28.69 -6.51
C LEU A 206 20.62 -28.98 -5.15
N GLY A 207 20.61 -30.23 -4.70
CA GLY A 207 20.11 -30.62 -3.38
C GLY A 207 20.85 -29.90 -2.25
N ALA A 208 22.19 -29.88 -2.30
CA ALA A 208 23.00 -29.18 -1.30
C ALA A 208 22.72 -27.66 -1.27
N ILE A 209 22.64 -27.03 -2.45
CA ILE A 209 22.32 -25.60 -2.57
C ILE A 209 20.92 -25.29 -2.01
N LEU A 210 19.92 -26.11 -2.35
CA LEU A 210 18.55 -25.93 -1.87
C LEU A 210 18.47 -26.13 -0.35
N ILE A 211 19.11 -27.17 0.19
CA ILE A 211 19.16 -27.42 1.64
C ILE A 211 19.81 -26.24 2.36
N LEU A 212 20.97 -25.78 1.89
CA LEU A 212 21.66 -24.63 2.48
C LEU A 212 20.80 -23.37 2.40
N SER A 213 20.15 -23.14 1.25
CA SER A 213 19.28 -21.96 1.06
C SER A 213 18.06 -22.02 1.96
N ILE A 214 17.39 -23.16 2.06
CA ILE A 214 16.24 -23.36 2.96
C ILE A 214 16.67 -23.18 4.42
N ALA A 215 17.80 -23.77 4.82
CA ALA A 215 18.33 -23.63 6.17
C ALA A 215 18.67 -22.16 6.49
N ALA A 216 19.35 -21.45 5.58
CA ALA A 216 19.66 -20.04 5.74
C ALA A 216 18.41 -19.18 5.82
N ASN A 217 17.40 -19.42 4.97
CA ASN A 217 16.11 -18.72 5.04
C ASN A 217 15.35 -19.05 6.33
N LEU A 218 15.37 -20.30 6.78
CA LEU A 218 14.73 -20.69 8.03
C LEU A 218 15.40 -20.00 9.22
N VAL A 219 16.73 -19.95 9.28
CA VAL A 219 17.48 -19.22 10.30
C VAL A 219 17.15 -17.72 10.22
N PHE A 220 17.18 -17.14 9.03
CA PHE A 220 16.84 -15.73 8.81
C PHE A 220 15.45 -15.41 9.36
N VAL A 221 14.44 -16.17 8.95
CA VAL A 221 13.03 -15.95 9.29
C VAL A 221 12.72 -16.31 10.75
N SER A 222 13.48 -17.21 11.38
CA SER A 222 13.27 -17.64 12.76
C SER A 222 14.07 -16.82 13.79
N THR A 223 14.91 -15.87 13.36
CA THR A 223 15.73 -15.06 14.27
C THR A 223 15.35 -13.60 14.25
N GLU A 224 15.07 -13.05 15.43
CA GLU A 224 14.74 -11.63 15.61
C GLU A 224 15.88 -10.69 15.17
N LEU A 225 17.12 -11.19 15.22
CA LEU A 225 18.31 -10.43 14.84
C LEU A 225 18.32 -10.04 13.36
N VAL A 226 17.66 -10.81 12.49
CA VAL A 226 17.78 -10.67 11.03
C VAL A 226 16.45 -10.34 10.35
N ALA A 227 15.33 -10.96 10.75
CA ALA A 227 14.03 -10.71 10.13
C ALA A 227 13.14 -9.70 10.89
N GLY A 228 13.62 -9.14 12.01
CA GLY A 228 12.79 -8.33 12.90
C GLY A 228 11.87 -9.17 13.79
N PRO A 229 10.85 -8.58 14.44
CA PRO A 229 9.99 -9.29 15.40
C PRO A 229 9.06 -10.30 14.68
N ASN A 230 9.60 -11.44 14.29
CA ASN A 230 8.86 -12.60 13.80
C ASN A 230 8.39 -13.42 15.00
N VAL A 231 7.43 -12.85 15.73
CA VAL A 231 6.90 -13.46 16.95
C VAL A 231 5.68 -14.32 16.58
N TRP A 232 5.97 -15.49 16.02
CA TRP A 232 4.98 -16.45 15.49
C TRP A 232 3.91 -16.87 16.49
N THR A 233 4.25 -16.85 17.78
CA THR A 233 3.42 -17.33 18.89
C THR A 233 3.36 -16.36 20.06
N ALA A 234 3.67 -15.07 19.86
CA ALA A 234 3.56 -14.10 20.95
C ALA A 234 2.11 -13.86 21.35
N ASP A 235 1.94 -13.52 22.62
CA ASP A 235 0.66 -13.08 23.15
C ASP A 235 0.22 -11.77 22.47
N LEU A 236 -1.06 -11.71 22.07
CA LEU A 236 -1.61 -10.56 21.38
C LEU A 236 -1.65 -9.31 22.27
N GLY A 237 -1.89 -9.48 23.57
CA GLY A 237 -1.86 -8.38 24.55
C GLY A 237 -0.47 -7.78 24.64
N ASP A 238 0.55 -8.62 24.78
CA ASP A 238 1.96 -8.18 24.77
C ASP A 238 2.33 -7.43 23.49
N LEU A 239 1.90 -7.92 22.32
CA LEU A 239 2.17 -7.27 21.04
C LEU A 239 1.49 -5.91 20.92
N ARG A 240 0.28 -5.75 21.48
CA ARG A 240 -0.43 -4.46 21.51
C ARG A 240 0.32 -3.37 22.29
N ASP A 241 1.18 -3.75 23.22
CA ASP A 241 2.00 -2.80 23.99
C ASP A 241 3.39 -2.59 23.37
N ARG A 242 4.03 -3.68 22.92
CA ARG A 242 5.42 -3.65 22.45
C ARG A 242 5.57 -3.09 21.04
N VAL A 243 4.72 -3.51 20.10
CA VAL A 243 4.83 -3.11 18.68
C VAL A 243 4.74 -1.59 18.51
N PRO A 244 3.79 -0.87 19.16
CA PRO A 244 3.73 0.58 19.07
C PRO A 244 5.01 1.28 19.52
N ALA A 245 5.59 0.81 20.63
CA ALA A 245 6.83 1.35 21.16
C ALA A 245 8.03 1.09 20.24
N MET A 246 8.04 -0.02 19.49
CA MET A 246 9.05 -0.31 18.48
C MET A 246 8.91 0.59 17.24
N LEU A 247 7.68 0.85 16.80
CA LEU A 247 7.41 1.64 15.58
C LEU A 247 7.59 3.15 15.81
N ASN A 248 7.04 3.68 16.90
CA ASN A 248 7.11 5.10 17.24
C ASN A 248 7.06 5.29 18.76
N ARG A 249 8.22 5.13 19.40
CA ARG A 249 8.36 5.24 20.86
C ARG A 249 7.83 6.58 21.43
N PRO A 250 8.10 7.75 20.83
CA PRO A 250 7.52 9.02 21.29
C PRO A 250 5.99 9.00 21.30
N LEU A 251 5.36 8.56 20.21
CA LEU A 251 3.90 8.55 20.09
C LEU A 251 3.24 7.52 21.02
N ALA A 252 3.85 6.35 21.20
CA ALA A 252 3.36 5.33 22.12
C ALA A 252 3.41 5.79 23.59
N ARG A 253 4.45 6.54 23.98
CA ARG A 253 4.54 7.15 25.32
C ARG A 253 3.48 8.23 25.52
N LEU A 254 3.30 9.09 24.53
CA LEU A 254 2.26 10.12 24.54
C LEU A 254 0.88 9.50 24.79
N ASP A 255 0.51 8.48 24.01
CA ASP A 255 -0.79 7.81 24.13
C ASP A 255 -0.98 7.14 25.50
N ALA A 256 0.10 6.70 26.17
CA ALA A 256 0.01 6.11 27.50
C ALA A 256 -0.12 7.14 28.64
N GLU A 257 0.44 8.35 28.45
CA GLU A 257 0.48 9.41 29.47
C GLU A 257 -0.71 10.38 29.38
N LEU A 258 -1.46 10.36 28.27
CA LEU A 258 -2.59 11.25 28.08
C LEU A 258 -3.77 10.93 29.01
N PRO A 259 -4.54 11.96 29.43
CA PRO A 259 -5.78 11.75 30.17
C PRO A 259 -6.80 10.91 29.38
N PRO A 260 -7.63 10.08 30.03
CA PRO A 260 -8.60 9.21 29.35
C PRO A 260 -9.64 9.94 28.48
N ASP A 261 -9.92 11.21 28.76
CA ASP A 261 -10.83 12.07 28.00
C ASP A 261 -10.12 12.84 26.87
N ALA A 262 -8.82 12.59 26.66
CA ALA A 262 -8.06 13.27 25.63
C ALA A 262 -8.48 12.83 24.22
N LYS A 263 -8.59 13.80 23.31
CA LYS A 263 -8.75 13.59 21.88
C LYS A 263 -7.70 14.39 21.14
N ILE A 264 -6.96 13.71 20.26
CA ILE A 264 -5.72 14.23 19.68
C ILE A 264 -5.94 14.56 18.21
N LEU A 265 -5.56 15.77 17.77
CA LEU A 265 -5.35 16.08 16.35
C LEU A 265 -3.89 15.79 16.01
N LEU A 266 -3.64 14.76 15.19
CA LEU A 266 -2.32 14.37 14.73
C LEU A 266 -1.98 15.07 13.41
N VAL A 267 -0.85 15.78 13.37
CA VAL A 267 -0.37 16.52 12.21
C VAL A 267 0.97 15.95 11.78
N GLY A 268 1.05 15.52 10.51
CA GLY A 268 2.23 14.87 9.96
C GLY A 268 2.37 13.38 10.28
N GLN A 269 1.44 12.78 11.02
CA GLN A 269 1.51 11.37 11.39
C GLN A 269 0.27 10.60 10.91
N ALA A 270 0.50 9.51 10.17
CA ALA A 270 -0.55 8.65 9.60
C ALA A 270 -0.49 7.20 10.09
N ALA A 271 0.57 6.79 10.79
CA ALA A 271 0.71 5.45 11.37
C ALA A 271 -0.03 5.36 12.71
N VAL A 272 -1.37 5.38 12.67
CA VAL A 272 -2.21 5.65 13.85
C VAL A 272 -2.89 4.42 14.46
N PHE A 273 -2.80 3.25 13.84
CA PHE A 273 -3.57 2.04 14.22
C PHE A 273 -3.36 1.54 15.66
N HIS A 274 -2.30 1.99 16.33
CA HIS A 274 -1.97 1.56 17.69
C HIS A 274 -2.46 2.51 18.79
N LEU A 275 -3.01 3.68 18.43
CA LEU A 275 -3.45 4.68 19.39
C LEU A 275 -4.75 4.24 20.06
N ARG A 276 -4.83 4.44 21.38
CA ARG A 276 -5.99 4.09 22.21
C ARG A 276 -6.95 5.24 22.36
N HIS A 277 -6.44 6.47 22.35
CA HIS A 277 -7.26 7.67 22.45
C HIS A 277 -8.00 7.94 21.15
N PRO A 278 -9.18 8.59 21.20
CA PRO A 278 -9.83 9.13 20.01
C PRO A 278 -8.91 10.11 19.28
N ILE A 279 -8.81 9.96 17.96
CA ILE A 279 -7.93 10.78 17.13
C ILE A 279 -8.66 11.46 15.98
N VAL A 280 -8.08 12.56 15.53
CA VAL A 280 -8.33 13.19 14.24
C VAL A 280 -6.98 13.21 13.53
N TYR A 281 -6.91 12.70 12.32
CA TYR A 281 -5.65 12.63 11.58
C TYR A 281 -5.88 12.75 10.09
N ASN A 282 -4.82 13.04 9.36
CA ASN A 282 -4.83 13.21 7.92
C ASN A 282 -3.77 12.30 7.31
N THR A 283 -4.09 11.71 6.17
CA THR A 283 -3.07 11.15 5.28
C THR A 283 -2.60 12.23 4.30
N VAL A 284 -1.54 11.94 3.55
CA VAL A 284 -1.08 12.84 2.47
C VAL A 284 -2.12 13.04 1.35
N PHE A 285 -3.21 12.27 1.32
CA PHE A 285 -4.31 12.39 0.36
C PHE A 285 -5.59 12.96 0.98
N ASN A 286 -5.45 13.72 2.07
CA ASN A 286 -6.52 14.53 2.64
C ASN A 286 -6.09 16.00 2.65
N HIS A 287 -7.06 16.91 2.59
CA HIS A 287 -6.85 18.30 2.96
C HIS A 287 -6.46 18.39 4.43
N GLU A 288 -5.45 19.18 4.77
CA GLU A 288 -4.95 19.26 6.14
C GLU A 288 -6.01 19.84 7.08
N THR A 289 -6.41 19.08 8.10
CA THR A 289 -7.47 19.47 9.03
C THR A 289 -7.08 20.72 9.81
N LEU A 290 -5.82 20.81 10.24
CA LEU A 290 -5.33 21.97 10.98
C LEU A 290 -5.42 23.25 10.13
N GLU A 291 -5.08 23.15 8.86
CA GLU A 291 -5.20 24.26 7.91
C GLU A 291 -6.66 24.62 7.66
N THR A 292 -7.52 23.64 7.41
CA THR A 292 -8.96 23.85 7.19
C THR A 292 -9.63 24.53 8.40
N LEU A 293 -9.15 24.25 9.61
CA LEU A 293 -9.64 24.85 10.86
C LEU A 293 -9.11 26.25 11.14
N ALA A 294 -7.97 26.62 10.57
CA ALA A 294 -7.26 27.85 10.90
C ALA A 294 -7.25 28.88 9.76
N ARG A 295 -7.44 28.44 8.51
CA ARG A 295 -7.43 29.31 7.34
C ARG A 295 -8.54 30.36 7.47
N ASP A 296 -8.16 31.62 7.26
CA ASP A 296 -9.03 32.79 7.34
C ASP A 296 -9.77 32.97 8.69
N ARG A 297 -9.24 32.36 9.76
CA ARG A 297 -9.79 32.44 11.12
C ARG A 297 -8.76 33.02 12.09
N SER A 298 -9.26 33.75 13.09
CA SER A 298 -8.43 34.21 14.20
C SER A 298 -8.03 33.04 15.12
N PRO A 299 -6.94 33.17 15.90
CA PRO A 299 -6.54 32.12 16.84
C PRO A 299 -7.65 31.73 17.84
N GLY A 300 -8.48 32.69 18.27
CA GLY A 300 -9.64 32.41 19.12
C GLY A 300 -10.75 31.62 18.42
N GLN A 301 -10.94 31.82 17.10
CA GLN A 301 -11.86 31.01 16.29
C GLN A 301 -11.31 29.60 16.07
N LEU A 302 -9.99 29.44 15.84
CA LEU A 302 -9.33 28.14 15.77
C LEU A 302 -9.53 27.35 17.08
N ARG A 303 -9.26 27.97 18.24
CA ARG A 303 -9.48 27.33 19.55
C ARG A 303 -10.91 26.84 19.71
N ARG A 304 -11.90 27.69 19.40
CA ARG A 304 -13.32 27.30 19.45
C ARG A 304 -13.63 26.13 18.53
N ALA A 305 -13.11 26.14 17.30
CA ALA A 305 -13.35 25.07 16.35
C ALA A 305 -12.70 23.73 16.77
N LEU A 306 -11.52 23.77 17.39
CA LEU A 306 -10.88 22.59 17.98
C LEU A 306 -11.74 22.02 19.13
N ARG A 307 -12.20 22.88 20.04
CA ARG A 307 -13.06 22.50 21.17
C ARG A 307 -14.42 21.97 20.73
N GLN A 308 -15.05 22.57 19.73
CA GLN A 308 -16.32 22.08 19.16
C GLN A 308 -16.19 20.66 18.59
N ARG A 309 -15.02 20.29 18.08
CA ARG A 309 -14.72 18.92 17.63
C ARG A 309 -14.26 17.99 18.76
N GLY A 310 -14.23 18.49 19.99
CA GLY A 310 -13.76 17.79 21.18
C GLY A 310 -12.25 17.59 21.24
N VAL A 311 -11.47 18.26 20.38
CA VAL A 311 -10.00 18.12 20.37
C VAL A 311 -9.42 18.81 21.59
N THR A 312 -8.64 18.07 22.39
CA THR A 312 -7.98 18.58 23.59
C THR A 312 -6.48 18.80 23.39
N HIS A 313 -5.87 18.05 22.47
CA HIS A 313 -4.44 18.13 22.17
C HIS A 313 -4.17 18.16 20.67
N VAL A 314 -3.13 18.88 20.26
CA VAL A 314 -2.59 18.89 18.90
C VAL A 314 -1.18 18.34 18.95
N TYR A 315 -0.92 17.25 18.24
CA TYR A 315 0.40 16.65 18.13
C TYR A 315 0.98 16.93 16.75
N VAL A 316 2.25 17.34 16.69
CA VAL A 316 2.94 17.68 15.45
C VAL A 316 4.24 16.89 15.34
N ASP A 317 4.38 16.12 14.26
CA ASP A 317 5.61 15.38 13.94
C ASP A 317 6.39 16.10 12.84
N TRP A 318 7.33 16.97 13.24
CA TRP A 318 8.12 17.75 12.30
C TRP A 318 9.06 16.90 11.45
N SER A 319 9.50 15.74 11.94
CA SER A 319 10.33 14.82 11.14
C SER A 319 9.57 14.31 9.92
N GLU A 320 8.32 13.91 10.11
CA GLU A 320 7.48 13.43 9.01
C GLU A 320 7.07 14.56 8.07
N ILE A 321 6.73 15.73 8.60
CA ILE A 321 6.42 16.91 7.77
C ILE A 321 7.60 17.26 6.86
N ASP A 322 8.82 17.30 7.41
CA ASP A 322 10.03 17.55 6.62
C ASP A 322 10.29 16.44 5.61
N ARG A 323 10.07 15.17 6.01
CA ARG A 323 10.19 14.03 5.09
C ARG A 323 9.22 14.19 3.91
N TYR A 324 7.96 14.56 4.15
CA TYR A 324 6.97 14.79 3.10
C TYR A 324 7.29 15.99 2.21
N ARG A 325 7.91 17.04 2.76
CA ARG A 325 8.39 18.20 1.99
C ARG A 325 9.65 17.92 1.17
N SER A 326 10.37 16.84 1.48
CA SER A 326 11.62 16.53 0.78
C SER A 326 11.39 16.21 -0.71
N PRO A 327 12.34 16.55 -1.59
CA PRO A 327 12.19 16.33 -3.03
C PRO A 327 11.86 14.88 -3.38
N GLY A 328 10.84 14.69 -4.22
CA GLY A 328 10.41 13.36 -4.67
C GLY A 328 9.39 12.65 -3.78
N ASN A 329 9.03 13.25 -2.63
CA ASN A 329 7.96 12.77 -1.77
C ASN A 329 6.61 13.43 -2.11
N TYR A 330 5.55 13.10 -1.36
CA TYR A 330 4.18 13.52 -1.64
C TYR A 330 3.95 15.03 -1.52
N GLY A 331 4.77 15.75 -0.76
CA GLY A 331 4.53 17.15 -0.42
C GLY A 331 3.60 17.31 0.79
N PHE A 332 3.77 18.41 1.52
CA PHE A 332 2.97 18.79 2.68
C PHE A 332 2.64 20.28 2.60
N THR A 333 1.49 20.70 3.12
CA THR A 333 1.06 22.11 3.06
C THR A 333 2.12 23.04 3.64
N ALA A 334 2.33 24.20 3.01
CA ALA A 334 3.18 25.26 3.53
C ALA A 334 2.53 26.01 4.71
N PHE A 335 1.24 25.76 4.98
CA PHE A 335 0.50 26.39 6.06
C PHE A 335 0.98 25.95 7.44
N VAL A 336 1.42 24.70 7.62
CA VAL A 336 1.87 24.22 8.94
C VAL A 336 3.33 24.56 9.15
N THR A 337 3.63 25.60 9.95
CA THR A 337 5.00 26.05 10.23
C THR A 337 5.23 26.28 11.71
N PRO A 338 6.45 26.07 12.24
CA PRO A 338 6.75 26.34 13.64
C PRO A 338 6.38 27.76 14.06
N GLY A 339 6.56 28.76 13.18
CA GLY A 339 6.20 30.15 13.43
C GLY A 339 4.71 30.38 13.67
N ARG A 340 3.82 29.72 12.91
CA ARG A 340 2.36 29.82 13.13
C ARG A 340 1.92 29.10 14.40
N LEU A 341 2.51 27.95 14.71
CA LEU A 341 2.24 27.27 15.98
C LEU A 341 2.67 28.17 17.16
N ALA A 342 3.81 28.86 17.06
CA ALA A 342 4.25 29.84 18.05
C ALA A 342 3.30 31.05 18.18
N GLU A 343 2.72 31.53 17.08
CA GLU A 343 1.69 32.58 17.09
C GLU A 343 0.41 32.13 17.84
N TRP A 344 -0.02 30.88 17.63
CA TRP A 344 -1.17 30.31 18.34
C TRP A 344 -0.89 30.08 19.83
N VAL A 345 0.35 29.79 20.19
CA VAL A 345 0.79 29.77 21.58
C VAL A 345 0.77 31.17 22.18
N GLY A 346 1.35 32.16 21.50
CA GLY A 346 1.40 33.56 21.96
C GLY A 346 0.02 34.22 22.12
N SER A 347 -0.98 33.76 21.37
CA SER A 347 -2.37 34.22 21.45
C SER A 347 -3.26 33.41 22.41
N GLY A 348 -2.73 32.37 23.06
CA GLY A 348 -3.48 31.50 23.98
C GLY A 348 -4.52 30.60 23.30
N ALA A 349 -4.39 30.36 21.99
CA ALA A 349 -5.16 29.33 21.31
C ALA A 349 -4.64 27.93 21.63
N LEU A 350 -3.31 27.81 21.77
CA LEU A 350 -2.60 26.63 22.24
C LEU A 350 -1.76 26.98 23.48
N GLU A 351 -1.51 26.01 24.34
CA GLU A 351 -0.54 26.13 25.43
C GLU A 351 0.90 25.87 24.91
N PRO A 352 1.95 26.29 25.64
CA PRO A 352 3.33 26.01 25.28
C PRO A 352 3.59 24.52 24.98
N PRO A 353 4.42 24.20 23.98
CA PRO A 353 4.62 22.82 23.55
C PRO A 353 5.32 21.99 24.63
N ILE A 354 4.80 20.77 24.82
CA ILE A 354 5.47 19.70 25.54
C ILE A 354 6.27 18.89 24.51
N ARG A 355 7.59 18.78 24.72
CA ARG A 355 8.46 17.99 23.83
C ARG A 355 8.34 16.50 24.15
N ILE A 356 7.84 15.73 23.19
CA ILE A 356 7.67 14.28 23.30
C ILE A 356 8.88 13.53 22.71
N GLY A 357 9.54 14.15 21.73
CA GLY A 357 10.73 13.62 21.08
C GLY A 357 11.62 14.74 20.52
N PRO A 358 12.68 14.39 19.77
CA PRO A 358 13.60 15.38 19.21
C PRO A 358 12.91 16.40 18.29
N ARG A 359 11.87 15.95 17.58
CA ARG A 359 11.14 16.75 16.58
C ARG A 359 9.62 16.56 16.67
N GLN A 360 9.14 16.08 17.81
CA GLN A 360 7.74 15.80 18.08
C GLN A 360 7.25 16.68 19.22
N GLU A 361 6.22 17.46 18.96
CA GLU A 361 5.69 18.45 19.90
C GLU A 361 4.20 18.20 20.13
N LEU A 362 3.77 18.33 21.39
CA LEU A 362 2.39 18.25 21.81
C LEU A 362 1.95 19.61 22.35
N TYR A 363 0.82 20.10 21.87
CA TYR A 363 0.20 21.32 22.34
C TYR A 363 -1.15 20.98 22.97
N ARG A 364 -1.43 21.51 24.14
CA ARG A 364 -2.79 21.47 24.70
C ARG A 364 -3.59 22.61 24.12
N VAL A 365 -4.86 22.38 23.80
CA VAL A 365 -5.76 23.46 23.38
C VAL A 365 -6.00 24.37 24.59
N GLY A 366 -5.83 25.68 24.41
CA GLY A 366 -5.98 26.65 25.49
C GLY A 366 -7.36 26.57 26.17
N PRO A 367 -7.49 27.01 27.44
CA PRO A 367 -8.79 27.15 28.10
C PRO A 367 -9.63 28.22 27.40
N ASP A 368 -10.96 28.13 27.56
CA ASP A 368 -11.81 29.23 27.14
C ASP A 368 -11.50 30.48 27.98
N PRO A 369 -11.56 31.69 27.40
CA PRO A 369 -11.39 32.92 28.16
C PRO A 369 -12.43 32.94 29.27
N LEU A 370 -12.00 33.22 30.50
CA LEU A 370 -12.91 33.42 31.64
C LEU A 370 -13.91 34.54 31.26
N GLY A 371 -15.15 34.16 30.92
CA GLY A 371 -16.23 35.10 30.58
C GLY A 371 -16.92 34.97 29.20
N GLY A 372 -16.64 33.94 28.40
CA GLY A 372 -17.41 33.68 27.16
C GLY A 372 -18.79 33.04 27.43
N PRO A 373 -19.85 33.34 26.65
CA PRO A 373 -21.21 32.87 26.94
C PRO A 373 -21.25 31.34 26.98
N GLY A 374 -21.69 30.81 28.12
CA GLY A 374 -21.84 29.40 28.35
C GLY A 374 -22.91 28.80 27.45
N ALA A 375 -22.62 27.60 26.94
CA ALA A 375 -23.52 26.48 26.59
C ALA A 375 -24.84 26.69 25.78
N GLU A 376 -25.34 27.89 25.53
CA GLU A 376 -26.67 28.11 24.95
C GLU A 376 -26.70 28.24 23.42
N ASP A 377 -25.56 28.50 22.76
CA ASP A 377 -25.49 28.64 21.29
C ASP A 377 -25.25 27.32 20.53
N ARG A 378 -25.52 26.18 21.16
CA ARG A 378 -25.38 24.84 20.51
C ARG A 378 -26.48 24.51 19.49
N ALA A 379 -27.42 25.43 19.25
CA ALA A 379 -28.59 25.21 18.42
C ALA A 379 -28.67 26.24 17.29
N GLY A 380 -27.70 26.26 16.37
CA GLY A 380 -27.80 27.27 15.32
C GLY A 380 -26.77 27.28 14.20
N GLU A 381 -26.06 26.18 13.91
CA GLU A 381 -25.28 26.13 12.66
C GLU A 381 -25.07 24.66 12.27
N GLY A 382 -25.96 24.18 11.39
CA GLY A 382 -25.86 22.87 10.76
C GLY A 382 -24.67 22.85 9.79
N PHE A 383 -23.47 22.60 10.32
CA PHE A 383 -22.37 22.09 9.51
C PHE A 383 -22.78 20.70 9.02
N GLY A 384 -22.89 20.57 7.70
CA GLY A 384 -23.25 19.33 7.02
C GLY A 384 -22.44 18.14 7.52
N ARG A 385 -23.14 17.01 7.62
CA ARG A 385 -22.60 15.66 7.83
C ARG A 385 -21.56 15.31 6.76
N GLU A 386 -20.33 15.80 6.92
CA GLU A 386 -19.19 15.38 6.09
C GLU A 386 -17.96 14.94 6.91
N GLY A 387 -18.05 14.98 8.25
CA GLY A 387 -16.96 14.57 9.15
C GLY A 387 -17.13 13.22 9.85
N GLU A 388 -18.30 12.58 9.77
CA GLU A 388 -18.60 11.34 10.53
C GLU A 388 -18.21 10.03 9.82
N ALA A 389 -17.63 10.10 8.61
CA ALA A 389 -17.34 8.88 7.84
C ALA A 389 -16.11 8.08 8.30
N TRP A 390 -15.37 8.53 9.33
CA TRP A 390 -14.09 7.89 9.72
C TRP A 390 -13.95 7.61 11.22
N THR A 391 -15.07 7.52 11.94
CA THR A 391 -15.09 6.98 13.31
C THR A 391 -15.80 5.64 13.34
N ARG A 392 -15.17 4.61 12.75
CA ARG A 392 -15.25 3.20 13.17
C ARG A 392 -13.99 2.45 12.77
#